data_AF-A0A072VQ98-F1
#
_entry.id   AF-A0A072VQ98-F1
#
_cell.length_a   1.000
_cell.length_b   1.000
_cell.length_c   1.000
_cell.angle_alpha   90.00
_cell.angle_beta   90.00
_cell.angle_gamma   90.00
#
_symmetry.space_group_name_H-M   'P 1'
#
loop_
_entity.id
_entity.type
_entity.pdbx_description
1 polymer ?
#
loop_
_entity_poly.entity_id
_entity_poly.type
_entity_poly.pdbx_seq_one_letter_code
_entity_poly.pdbx_strand_id
1 'polypeptide(L)'
;MTTVSSKLLFSFYSVLFIIIIVSQAQGQPNFLRNYCINNNGNYTANSTYQNNLSTLLSNLTSNTEINYGFYNFSYGQNTDKVNAVGLCRGDVKPDVCRSCLNDSRVLLTKLCPNQKEAIGWYVDCMLRYSNRSIFGVMEASPSYLKWTLKNATEVDQFNQVLGNLMRKLKEIAASSDSRRKFATANATLNFETTYGLVQCTPDLSQQDCNDCLERAISEIPIYFNNKVGGIVLKPSCNIRHEIYSFYDPTPVIDPGETSPSEEEKSKSSHTTIAIVVPTVVVVVASLLIFICICVRKRKAKINLEDIEDDNNDIEIAESLLFNFETLRVATSNFSEANKLGHGGFGIVYQGILAGGQVIAIKRLSTNSGQGDIEFKNEKAQLDWERRYKIIGGIARGLLYLHQDSQLRIIHRDLKAGNILLDEKLNPKISDFGIARLLLVDQTQVNTNKIVGTYGYMAPEYVMFGEFSIKSDVFSFGVLVLEIISGQKACHVFHAQRSEDLLSFAWRNWREGTITNIIDPSLSNGSRNEIMRCIHIALLCVQENLVERPIMATVVLMLSSYYITLAVPLEPASIVGGRSRSLPVRDMQFEGESRNHASITDPYPR
;
A
#
# COMPACT_ATOMS: atom_id res chain seq x y z
N MET A 1 15.32 -40.31 -32.55
CA MET A 1 14.43 -39.14 -32.54
C MET A 1 13.45 -39.30 -31.39
N THR A 2 13.80 -38.77 -30.22
CA THR A 2 12.93 -38.75 -29.04
C THR A 2 12.03 -37.52 -29.13
N THR A 3 10.74 -37.74 -29.39
CA THR A 3 9.72 -36.69 -29.48
C THR A 3 9.47 -36.12 -28.08
N VAL A 4 10.06 -34.96 -27.79
CA VAL A 4 9.70 -34.18 -26.60
C VAL A 4 8.25 -33.73 -26.76
N SER A 5 7.41 -34.08 -25.79
CA SER A 5 5.98 -33.75 -25.78
C SER A 5 5.77 -32.24 -25.92
N SER A 6 4.91 -31.84 -26.86
CA SER A 6 4.51 -30.44 -27.10
C SER A 6 4.02 -29.73 -25.83
N LYS A 7 3.48 -30.47 -24.86
CA LYS A 7 3.05 -29.94 -23.56
C LYS A 7 4.23 -29.51 -22.67
N LEU A 8 5.37 -30.20 -22.77
CA LEU A 8 6.57 -29.89 -21.99
C LEU A 8 7.24 -28.62 -22.52
N LEU A 9 7.27 -28.45 -23.84
CA LEU A 9 7.76 -27.24 -24.49
C LEU A 9 6.88 -26.03 -24.15
N PHE A 10 5.54 -26.16 -24.21
CA PHE A 10 4.63 -25.09 -23.80
C PHE A 10 4.78 -24.71 -22.33
N SER A 11 4.98 -25.69 -21.44
CA SER A 11 5.25 -25.46 -20.02
C SER A 11 6.59 -24.77 -19.79
N PHE A 12 7.60 -25.07 -20.59
CA PHE A 12 8.92 -24.45 -20.44
C PHE A 12 8.91 -22.99 -20.93
N TYR A 13 8.23 -22.71 -22.05
CA TYR A 13 8.07 -21.34 -22.55
C TYR A 13 7.15 -20.48 -21.69
N SER A 14 6.11 -21.04 -21.08
CA SER A 14 5.28 -20.31 -20.12
C SER A 14 6.04 -20.00 -18.83
N VAL A 15 6.86 -20.92 -18.32
CA VAL A 15 7.75 -20.66 -17.17
C VAL A 15 8.81 -19.61 -17.51
N LEU A 16 9.43 -19.66 -18.70
CA LEU A 16 10.40 -18.65 -19.12
C LEU A 16 9.76 -17.26 -19.29
N PHE A 17 8.55 -17.20 -19.86
CA PHE A 17 7.78 -15.97 -20.00
C PHE A 17 7.35 -15.41 -18.64
N ILE A 18 7.04 -16.28 -17.68
CA ILE A 18 6.76 -15.89 -16.29
C ILE A 18 8.02 -15.42 -15.56
N ILE A 19 9.19 -16.03 -15.77
CA ILE A 19 10.46 -15.53 -15.22
C ILE A 19 10.77 -14.13 -15.77
N ILE A 20 10.46 -13.88 -17.04
CA ILE A 20 10.63 -12.56 -17.68
C ILE A 20 9.60 -11.53 -17.14
N ILE A 21 8.36 -11.94 -16.84
CA ILE A 21 7.35 -11.06 -16.23
C ILE A 21 7.66 -10.79 -14.74
N VAL A 22 8.11 -11.81 -13.99
CA VAL A 22 8.49 -11.69 -12.57
C VAL A 22 9.76 -10.84 -12.42
N SER A 23 10.69 -10.90 -13.37
CA SER A 23 11.86 -10.01 -13.39
C SER A 23 11.56 -8.56 -13.83
N GLN A 24 10.31 -8.26 -14.24
CA GLN A 24 9.85 -6.90 -14.53
C GLN A 24 8.81 -6.37 -13.53
N ALA A 25 8.45 -7.15 -12.52
CA ALA A 25 7.64 -6.68 -11.40
C ALA A 25 8.50 -5.97 -10.35
N GLN A 26 9.29 -4.96 -10.75
CA GLN A 26 9.72 -3.96 -9.79
C GLN A 26 8.47 -3.16 -9.43
N GLY A 27 7.95 -3.36 -8.21
CA GLY A 27 6.88 -2.52 -7.68
C GLY A 27 7.30 -1.06 -7.82
N GLN A 28 6.41 -0.22 -8.33
CA GLN A 28 6.72 1.20 -8.45
C GLN A 28 7.18 1.72 -7.08
N PRO A 29 8.38 2.34 -7.00
CA PRO A 29 8.84 2.87 -5.74
C PRO A 29 7.85 3.93 -5.22
N ASN A 30 7.77 4.08 -3.89
CA ASN A 30 6.79 4.98 -3.25
C ASN A 30 7.18 6.45 -3.50
N PHE A 31 6.82 6.97 -4.67
CA PHE A 31 7.00 8.36 -5.03
C PHE A 31 6.09 9.23 -4.18
N LEU A 32 6.66 10.18 -3.46
CA LEU A 32 5.94 11.00 -2.51
C LEU A 32 5.39 12.27 -3.16
N ARG A 33 6.26 13.04 -3.84
CA ARG A 33 5.88 14.33 -4.43
C ARG A 33 6.92 14.79 -5.45
N ASN A 34 6.50 15.60 -6.43
CA ASN A 34 7.37 16.48 -7.19
C ASN A 34 6.86 17.92 -7.24
N TYR A 35 7.78 18.80 -7.64
CA TYR A 35 7.48 20.15 -8.10
C TYR A 35 8.23 20.42 -9.40
N CYS A 36 7.52 20.94 -10.40
CA CYS A 36 8.09 21.49 -11.62
C CYS A 36 8.13 23.01 -11.49
N ILE A 37 9.32 23.61 -11.49
CA ILE A 37 9.50 25.04 -11.19
C ILE A 37 9.50 25.83 -12.51
N ASN A 38 8.35 26.39 -12.87
CA ASN A 38 8.17 27.12 -14.13
C ASN A 38 8.91 28.47 -14.17
N ASN A 39 9.16 29.10 -13.01
CA ASN A 39 9.72 30.44 -12.95
C ASN A 39 11.22 30.52 -13.30
N ASN A 40 11.92 29.38 -13.34
CA ASN A 40 13.36 29.33 -13.61
C ASN A 40 13.69 28.92 -15.06
N GLY A 41 12.69 29.04 -15.93
CA GLY A 41 12.80 28.86 -17.38
C GLY A 41 12.46 27.45 -17.86
N ASN A 42 12.10 27.37 -19.13
CA ASN A 42 11.79 26.13 -19.82
C ASN A 42 12.83 25.84 -20.90
N TYR A 43 12.97 24.57 -21.28
CA TYR A 43 13.72 24.13 -22.44
C TYR A 43 12.78 23.52 -23.47
N THR A 44 13.18 23.53 -24.74
CA THR A 44 12.42 22.93 -25.83
C THR A 44 12.82 21.48 -26.06
N ALA A 45 11.91 20.68 -26.62
CA ALA A 45 12.21 19.31 -27.01
C ALA A 45 13.38 19.27 -28.01
N ASN A 46 14.27 18.28 -27.84
CA ASN A 46 15.51 18.08 -28.59
C ASN A 46 16.53 19.23 -28.49
N SER A 47 16.41 20.10 -27.49
CA SER A 47 17.41 21.14 -27.22
C SER A 47 18.72 20.57 -26.67
N THR A 48 19.80 21.33 -26.80
CA THR A 48 21.09 21.04 -26.16
C THR A 48 20.93 20.85 -24.65
N TYR A 49 20.14 21.70 -23.99
CA TYR A 49 19.82 21.55 -22.57
C TYR A 49 19.18 20.19 -22.24
N GLN A 50 18.18 19.73 -23.02
CA GLN A 50 17.54 18.43 -22.78
C GLN A 50 18.53 17.28 -22.92
N ASN A 51 19.39 17.31 -23.94
CA ASN A 51 20.42 16.29 -24.14
C ASN A 51 21.42 16.29 -22.96
N ASN A 52 21.86 17.48 -22.53
CA ASN A 52 22.74 17.62 -21.38
C ASN A 52 22.10 17.10 -20.08
N LEU A 53 20.82 17.38 -19.85
CA LEU A 53 20.06 16.87 -18.71
C LEU A 53 19.98 15.35 -18.73
N SER A 54 19.62 14.75 -19.87
CA SER A 54 19.54 13.29 -20.03
C SER A 54 20.89 12.62 -19.75
N THR A 55 21.97 13.15 -20.31
CA THR A 55 23.34 12.64 -20.07
C THR A 55 23.74 12.77 -18.60
N LEU A 56 23.48 13.93 -17.98
CA LEU A 56 23.79 14.18 -16.57
C LEU A 56 23.06 13.20 -15.64
N LEU A 57 21.75 13.04 -15.81
CA LEU A 57 20.94 12.16 -14.97
C LEU A 57 21.31 10.68 -15.16
N SER A 58 21.64 10.27 -16.40
CA SER A 58 22.15 8.91 -16.65
C SER A 58 23.45 8.65 -15.91
N ASN A 59 24.44 9.55 -16.05
CA ASN A 59 25.75 9.44 -15.41
C ASN A 59 25.66 9.43 -13.88
N LEU A 60 24.76 10.25 -13.31
CA LEU A 60 24.51 10.31 -11.87
C LEU A 60 24.06 8.94 -11.34
N THR A 61 23.14 8.28 -12.04
CA THR A 61 22.55 7.00 -11.60
C THR A 61 23.44 5.78 -11.83
N SER A 62 24.39 5.86 -12.77
CA SER A 62 25.33 4.78 -13.07
C SER A 62 26.63 4.84 -12.26
N ASN A 63 26.86 5.90 -11.47
CA ASN A 63 28.09 6.04 -10.69
C ASN A 63 28.11 5.07 -9.49
N THR A 64 29.06 4.14 -9.49
CA THR A 64 29.23 3.13 -8.43
C THR A 64 30.28 3.51 -7.38
N GLU A 65 31.05 4.57 -7.60
CA GLU A 65 32.11 5.02 -6.69
C GLU A 65 31.53 5.73 -5.45
N ILE A 66 30.35 6.34 -5.58
CA ILE A 66 29.65 6.99 -4.48
C ILE A 66 28.89 5.94 -3.65
N ASN A 67 29.36 5.73 -2.41
CA ASN A 67 28.80 4.75 -1.48
C ASN A 67 28.11 5.34 -0.24
N TYR A 68 28.07 6.68 -0.13
CA TYR A 68 27.49 7.40 1.03
C TYR A 68 26.19 8.15 0.70
N GLY A 69 25.67 8.00 -0.54
CA GLY A 69 24.31 8.39 -0.89
C GLY A 69 24.10 9.85 -1.30
N PHE A 70 25.14 10.63 -1.58
CA PHE A 70 25.00 12.01 -2.06
C PHE A 70 25.76 12.23 -3.37
N TYR A 71 25.06 12.80 -4.35
CA TYR A 71 25.49 12.97 -5.73
C TYR A 71 25.31 14.44 -6.12
N ASN A 72 26.35 15.10 -6.61
CA ASN A 72 26.31 16.50 -7.04
C ASN A 72 27.09 16.69 -8.34
N PHE A 73 26.41 16.61 -9.48
CA PHE A 73 27.06 16.63 -10.79
C PHE A 73 26.59 17.80 -11.64
N SER A 74 27.48 18.29 -12.49
CA SER A 74 27.16 19.26 -13.55
C SER A 74 27.54 18.72 -14.92
N TYR A 75 26.81 19.13 -15.95
CA TYR A 75 27.14 18.82 -17.34
C TYR A 75 26.74 19.99 -18.26
N GLY A 76 27.44 20.15 -19.38
CA GLY A 76 27.22 21.24 -20.31
C GLY A 76 27.91 22.56 -19.92
N GLN A 77 27.68 23.60 -20.72
CA GLN A 77 28.31 24.92 -20.58
C GLN A 77 27.30 26.04 -20.85
N ASN A 78 27.61 27.26 -20.38
CA ASN A 78 26.84 28.48 -20.61
C ASN A 78 25.34 28.30 -20.26
N THR A 79 24.44 28.71 -21.17
CA THR A 79 22.97 28.63 -21.01
C THR A 79 22.41 27.21 -21.03
N ASP A 80 23.23 26.23 -21.44
CA ASP A 80 22.88 24.82 -21.53
C ASP A 80 23.52 23.97 -20.40
N LYS A 81 24.16 24.62 -19.42
CA LYS A 81 24.67 23.94 -18.24
C LYS A 81 23.52 23.46 -17.35
N VAL A 82 23.64 22.22 -16.88
CA VAL A 82 22.69 21.56 -15.98
C VAL A 82 23.43 21.15 -14.72
N ASN A 83 22.80 21.32 -13.56
CA ASN A 83 23.28 20.87 -12.26
C ASN A 83 22.24 19.92 -11.65
N ALA A 84 22.68 18.82 -11.05
CA ALA A 84 21.80 17.84 -10.43
C ALA A 84 22.32 17.44 -9.05
N VAL A 85 21.39 17.32 -8.11
CA VAL A 85 21.63 16.78 -6.76
C VAL A 85 20.76 15.55 -6.57
N GLY A 86 21.38 14.43 -6.20
CA GLY A 86 20.73 13.22 -5.72
C GLY A 86 21.09 12.98 -4.25
N LEU A 87 20.11 12.72 -3.40
CA LEU A 87 20.31 12.42 -1.98
C LEU A 87 19.51 11.19 -1.60
N CYS A 88 20.18 10.14 -1.11
CA CYS A 88 19.54 8.97 -0.54
C CYS A 88 19.47 9.08 0.98
N ARG A 89 18.48 8.43 1.58
CA ARG A 89 18.35 8.36 3.03
C ARG A 89 19.57 7.66 3.63
N GLY A 90 20.06 8.16 4.75
CA GLY A 90 21.38 7.79 5.27
C GLY A 90 21.56 6.32 5.68
N ASP A 91 20.49 5.54 5.84
CA ASP A 91 20.49 4.10 6.13
C ASP A 91 20.30 3.22 4.88
N VAL A 92 20.01 3.80 3.71
CA VAL A 92 19.74 3.05 2.47
C VAL A 92 21.02 2.50 1.85
N LYS A 93 20.98 1.23 1.45
CA LYS A 93 22.12 0.55 0.78
C LYS A 93 22.44 1.16 -0.58
N PRO A 94 23.71 1.16 -1.04
CA PRO A 94 24.11 1.84 -2.27
C PRO A 94 23.39 1.38 -3.55
N ASP A 95 23.07 0.10 -3.66
CA ASP A 95 22.32 -0.49 -4.78
C ASP A 95 20.85 -0.03 -4.80
N VAL A 96 20.17 -0.06 -3.65
CA VAL A 96 18.81 0.45 -3.48
C VAL A 96 18.75 1.96 -3.77
N CYS A 97 19.74 2.71 -3.27
CA CYS A 97 19.90 4.14 -3.54
C CYS A 97 20.00 4.44 -5.04
N ARG A 98 20.87 3.72 -5.77
CA ARG A 98 21.02 3.89 -7.22
C ARG A 98 19.75 3.52 -7.99
N SER A 99 19.05 2.45 -7.58
CA SER A 99 17.75 2.10 -8.16
C SER A 99 16.74 3.23 -7.98
N CYS A 100 16.61 3.76 -6.75
CA CYS A 100 15.70 4.86 -6.44
C CYS A 100 15.99 6.12 -7.27
N LEU A 101 17.27 6.49 -7.43
CA LEU A 101 17.67 7.63 -8.26
C LEU A 101 17.41 7.36 -9.76
N ASN A 102 17.59 6.12 -10.21
CA ASN A 102 17.26 5.71 -11.58
C ASN A 102 15.74 5.81 -11.86
N ASP A 103 14.91 5.38 -10.93
CA ASP A 103 13.45 5.50 -11.05
C ASP A 103 13.02 6.97 -10.98
N SER A 104 13.70 7.76 -10.14
CA SER A 104 13.52 9.21 -10.06
C SER A 104 13.82 9.93 -11.36
N ARG A 105 14.92 9.61 -12.06
CA ARG A 105 15.22 10.29 -13.34
C ARG A 105 14.15 10.01 -14.39
N VAL A 106 13.60 8.80 -14.44
CA VAL A 106 12.57 8.41 -15.42
C VAL A 106 11.25 9.11 -15.09
N LEU A 107 10.81 9.04 -13.83
CA LEU A 107 9.52 9.60 -13.44
C LEU A 107 9.54 11.13 -13.42
N LEU A 108 10.59 11.76 -12.88
CA LEU A 108 10.65 13.22 -12.73
C LEU A 108 10.69 13.93 -14.10
N THR A 109 11.44 13.40 -15.06
CA THR A 109 11.48 13.97 -16.43
C THR A 109 10.18 13.73 -17.20
N LYS A 110 9.43 12.67 -16.88
CA LYS A 110 8.07 12.45 -17.42
C LYS A 110 7.06 13.45 -16.83
N LEU A 111 7.16 13.75 -15.54
CA LEU A 111 6.24 14.66 -14.84
C LEU A 111 6.56 16.14 -15.09
N CYS A 112 7.84 16.48 -15.30
CA CYS A 112 8.31 17.83 -15.59
C CYS A 112 9.01 17.86 -16.97
N PRO A 113 8.23 17.80 -18.08
CA PRO A 113 8.75 17.50 -19.41
C PRO A 113 9.60 18.61 -20.04
N ASN A 114 9.51 19.85 -19.54
CA ASN A 114 10.15 21.00 -20.16
C ASN A 114 10.70 22.05 -19.18
N GLN A 115 10.59 21.84 -17.87
CA GLN A 115 11.09 22.78 -16.85
C GLN A 115 12.60 22.59 -16.67
N LYS A 116 13.35 23.70 -16.66
CA LYS A 116 14.80 23.65 -16.37
C LYS A 116 15.10 23.33 -14.91
N GLU A 117 14.13 23.47 -14.02
CA GLU A 117 14.26 23.15 -12.60
C GLU A 117 13.10 22.28 -12.10
N ALA A 118 13.45 21.18 -11.44
CA ALA A 118 12.48 20.26 -10.84
C ALA A 118 13.09 19.52 -9.66
N ILE A 119 12.23 19.06 -8.76
CA ILE A 119 12.58 18.23 -7.62
C ILE A 119 11.53 17.14 -7.44
N GLY A 120 11.96 15.93 -7.09
CA GLY A 120 11.10 14.80 -6.74
C GLY A 120 11.65 14.02 -5.56
N TRP A 121 10.75 13.53 -4.70
CA TRP A 121 11.09 12.70 -3.55
C TRP A 121 10.40 11.34 -3.63
N TYR A 122 11.17 10.31 -3.32
CA TYR A 122 10.73 9.01 -2.86
C TYR A 122 10.98 8.89 -1.36
N VAL A 123 10.48 7.81 -0.76
CA VAL A 123 10.78 7.45 0.64
C VAL A 123 12.29 7.27 0.89
N ASP A 124 13.02 6.77 -0.10
CA ASP A 124 14.44 6.40 0.04
C ASP A 124 15.41 7.38 -0.61
N CYS A 125 14.95 8.27 -1.50
CA CYS A 125 15.82 9.24 -2.15
C CYS A 125 15.09 10.50 -2.65
N MET A 126 15.87 11.54 -2.94
CA MET A 126 15.47 12.78 -3.59
C MET A 126 16.35 13.00 -4.82
N LEU A 127 15.75 13.47 -5.92
CA LEU A 127 16.45 13.94 -7.10
C LEU A 127 15.96 15.34 -7.46
N ARG A 128 16.89 16.28 -7.64
CA ARG A 128 16.60 17.61 -8.17
C ARG A 128 17.62 18.04 -9.22
N TYR A 129 17.17 18.83 -10.18
CA TYR A 129 18.04 19.44 -11.17
C TYR A 129 17.66 20.90 -11.42
N SER A 130 18.61 21.70 -11.87
CA SER A 130 18.43 23.12 -12.19
C SER A 130 19.48 23.61 -13.21
N ASN A 131 19.17 24.69 -13.92
CA ASN A 131 20.08 25.43 -14.79
C ASN A 131 21.03 26.37 -14.04
N ARG A 132 20.74 26.69 -12.77
CA ARG A 132 21.63 27.45 -11.88
C ARG A 132 22.40 26.51 -10.95
N SER A 133 23.48 27.02 -10.36
CA SER A 133 24.17 26.28 -9.29
C SER A 133 23.25 26.10 -8.09
N ILE A 134 23.21 24.88 -7.58
CA ILE A 134 22.37 24.45 -6.45
C ILE A 134 23.18 23.74 -5.36
N PHE A 135 24.52 23.80 -5.47
CA PHE A 135 25.46 23.14 -4.55
C PHE A 135 25.89 24.09 -3.44
N GLY A 136 25.88 23.61 -2.20
CA GLY A 136 26.23 24.39 -1.00
C GLY A 136 25.27 25.55 -0.73
N VAL A 137 24.07 25.54 -1.35
CA VAL A 137 23.05 26.57 -1.18
C VAL A 137 21.90 25.99 -0.38
N MET A 138 21.64 26.58 0.79
CA MET A 138 20.52 26.17 1.64
C MET A 138 19.19 26.65 1.04
N GLU A 139 18.29 25.71 0.75
CA GLU A 139 16.95 25.96 0.22
C GLU A 139 15.90 25.22 1.03
N ALA A 140 14.92 25.98 1.53
CA ALA A 140 13.84 25.46 2.36
C ALA A 140 12.50 25.27 1.61
N SER A 141 12.46 25.67 0.34
CA SER A 141 11.27 25.64 -0.52
C SER A 141 11.59 25.08 -1.91
N PRO A 142 10.66 24.34 -2.54
CA PRO A 142 9.33 24.00 -2.04
C PRO A 142 9.37 22.98 -0.88
N SER A 143 8.40 23.07 0.03
CA SER A 143 8.25 22.14 1.16
C SER A 143 7.12 21.15 0.86
N TYR A 144 7.30 19.89 1.24
CA TYR A 144 6.22 18.89 1.25
C TYR A 144 6.07 18.35 2.67
N LEU A 145 4.83 18.36 3.14
CA LEU A 145 4.44 17.97 4.49
C LEU A 145 3.41 16.84 4.38
N LYS A 146 3.58 15.77 5.16
CA LYS A 146 2.58 14.70 5.30
C LYS A 146 2.57 14.22 6.75
N TRP A 147 1.40 13.86 7.27
CA TRP A 147 1.23 13.47 8.66
C TRP A 147 0.18 12.39 8.82
N THR A 148 0.27 11.70 9.94
CA THR A 148 -0.72 10.71 10.36
C THR A 148 -2.03 11.39 10.76
N LEU A 149 -3.17 10.72 10.57
CA LEU A 149 -4.46 11.15 11.09
C LEU A 149 -4.54 10.92 12.61
N LYS A 150 -3.81 9.92 13.13
CA LYS A 150 -3.79 9.54 14.54
C LYS A 150 -3.11 10.62 15.42
N ASN A 151 -3.79 10.95 16.51
CA ASN A 151 -3.26 11.86 17.54
C ASN A 151 -2.56 11.06 18.66
N ALA A 152 -1.61 11.71 19.32
CA ALA A 152 -0.99 11.22 20.55
C ALA A 152 -2.01 11.28 21.70
N THR A 153 -1.96 10.28 22.57
CA THR A 153 -2.86 10.19 23.73
C THR A 153 -2.55 11.26 24.77
N GLU A 154 -1.27 11.51 25.04
CA GLU A 154 -0.76 12.51 25.99
C GLU A 154 0.02 13.60 25.23
N VAL A 155 -0.72 14.56 24.67
CA VAL A 155 -0.21 15.53 23.69
C VAL A 155 1.00 16.32 24.20
N ASP A 156 0.93 16.89 25.40
CA ASP A 156 1.99 17.76 25.93
C ASP A 156 3.29 16.98 26.19
N GLN A 157 3.17 15.79 26.78
CA GLN A 157 4.33 14.95 27.07
C GLN A 157 4.95 14.41 25.78
N PHE A 158 4.12 13.96 24.84
CA PHE A 158 4.57 13.52 23.52
C PHE A 158 5.33 14.62 22.79
N ASN A 159 4.76 15.83 22.72
CA ASN A 159 5.39 16.96 22.05
C ASN A 159 6.73 17.35 22.71
N GLN A 160 6.82 17.28 24.05
CA GLN A 160 8.09 17.53 24.76
C GLN A 160 9.16 16.49 24.40
N VAL A 161 8.79 15.20 24.39
CA VAL A 161 9.71 14.10 24.04
C VAL A 161 10.15 14.19 22.59
N LEU A 162 9.23 14.41 21.66
CA LEU A 162 9.51 14.58 20.24
C LEU A 162 10.41 15.79 19.98
N GLY A 163 10.12 16.93 20.61
CA GLY A 163 10.95 18.14 20.48
C GLY A 163 12.37 17.93 20.99
N ASN A 164 12.54 17.22 22.11
CA ASN A 164 13.86 16.86 22.65
C ASN A 164 14.63 15.91 21.72
N LEU A 165 13.95 14.89 21.19
CA LEU A 165 14.52 13.94 20.25
C LEU A 165 15.00 14.66 18.98
N MET A 166 14.15 15.49 18.37
CA MET A 166 14.48 16.19 17.13
C MET A 166 15.63 17.18 17.27
N ARG A 167 15.71 17.90 18.40
CA ARG A 167 16.82 18.81 18.69
C ARG A 167 18.15 18.08 18.81
N LYS A 168 18.16 16.94 19.53
CA LYS A 168 19.35 16.10 19.67
C LYS A 168 19.81 15.56 18.31
N LEU A 169 18.87 15.08 17.49
CA LEU A 169 19.17 14.58 16.15
C LEU A 169 19.73 15.66 15.24
N LYS A 170 19.16 16.87 15.30
CA LYS A 170 19.67 18.04 14.55
C LYS A 170 21.13 18.32 14.86
N GLU A 171 21.50 18.38 16.14
CA GLU A 171 22.88 18.63 16.56
C GLU A 171 23.85 17.58 16.01
N ILE A 172 23.47 16.30 16.04
CA ILE A 172 24.28 15.19 15.52
C ILE A 172 24.42 15.29 14.00
N ALA A 173 23.33 15.49 13.28
CA ALA A 173 23.34 15.56 11.81
C ALA A 173 24.08 16.80 11.29
N ALA A 174 24.00 17.93 11.99
CA ALA A 174 24.67 19.16 11.58
C ALA A 174 26.17 19.19 11.88
N SER A 175 26.66 18.33 12.77
CA SER A 175 28.08 18.25 13.15
C SER A 175 29.03 18.15 11.94
N SER A 176 30.22 18.73 12.07
CA SER A 176 31.26 18.72 11.02
C SER A 176 31.74 17.31 10.68
N ASP A 177 31.67 16.40 11.64
CA ASP A 177 32.22 15.04 11.53
C ASP A 177 31.25 14.09 10.81
N SER A 178 29.98 14.51 10.65
CA SER A 178 28.96 13.71 9.97
C SER A 178 29.07 13.83 8.45
N ARG A 179 29.82 12.91 7.82
CA ARG A 179 29.93 12.84 6.35
C ARG A 179 28.57 12.69 5.65
N ARG A 180 27.59 12.04 6.28
CA ARG A 180 26.24 11.83 5.73
C ARG A 180 25.24 12.93 6.12
N LYS A 181 25.60 13.79 7.10
CA LYS A 181 24.70 14.72 7.77
C LYS A 181 23.33 14.12 8.10
N PHE A 182 23.36 12.93 8.70
CA PHE A 182 22.22 12.07 8.95
C PHE A 182 22.22 11.61 10.41
N ALA A 183 21.05 11.57 11.05
CA ALA A 183 20.91 11.03 12.38
C ALA A 183 19.54 10.38 12.60
N THR A 184 19.53 9.29 13.35
CA THR A 184 18.33 8.56 13.76
C THR A 184 18.41 8.18 15.23
N ALA A 185 17.30 8.25 15.96
CA ALA A 185 17.21 7.77 17.32
C ALA A 185 15.74 7.56 17.71
N ASN A 186 15.52 6.88 18.81
CA ASN A 186 14.21 6.75 19.42
C ASN A 186 14.21 7.30 20.85
N ALA A 187 13.01 7.60 21.35
CA ALA A 187 12.76 7.95 22.73
C ALA A 187 11.45 7.29 23.17
N THR A 188 11.42 6.76 24.40
CA THR A 188 10.26 6.04 24.93
C THR A 188 9.67 6.79 26.12
N LEU A 189 8.34 6.96 26.11
CA LEU A 189 7.57 7.53 27.20
C LEU A 189 6.37 6.61 27.49
N ASN A 190 6.20 6.18 28.74
CA ASN A 190 5.02 5.43 29.19
C ASN A 190 4.59 4.30 28.23
N PHE A 191 5.55 3.53 27.71
CA PHE A 191 5.38 2.41 26.77
C PHE A 191 5.10 2.78 25.30
N GLU A 192 5.04 4.06 24.93
CA GLU A 192 5.03 4.53 23.54
C GLU A 192 6.44 4.99 23.13
N THR A 193 7.00 4.36 22.11
CA THR A 193 8.31 4.71 21.55
C THR A 193 8.12 5.57 20.30
N THR A 194 8.75 6.74 20.28
CA THR A 194 8.82 7.62 19.12
C THR A 194 10.17 7.47 18.45
N TYR A 195 10.17 7.24 17.14
CA TYR A 195 11.34 7.12 16.29
C TYR A 195 11.49 8.40 15.49
N GLY A 196 12.70 8.94 15.40
CA GLY A 196 13.01 10.19 14.72
C GLY A 196 14.19 10.03 13.77
N LEU A 197 14.12 10.74 12.65
CA LEU A 197 15.15 10.82 11.62
C LEU A 197 15.28 12.26 11.14
N VAL A 198 16.52 12.73 10.98
CA VAL A 198 16.81 14.01 10.33
C VAL A 198 17.98 13.85 9.35
N GLN A 199 17.96 14.63 8.27
CA GLN A 199 19.04 14.62 7.28
C GLN A 199 19.19 15.96 6.56
N CYS A 200 20.43 16.35 6.27
CA CYS A 200 20.78 17.45 5.36
C CYS A 200 21.49 16.94 4.10
N THR A 201 21.56 17.77 3.06
CA THR A 201 22.51 17.51 1.97
C THR A 201 23.95 17.73 2.48
N PRO A 202 24.88 16.75 2.27
CA PRO A 202 26.26 16.83 2.77
C PRO A 202 27.10 18.03 2.31
N ASP A 203 26.71 18.72 1.24
CA ASP A 203 27.39 19.91 0.71
C ASP A 203 27.16 21.19 1.52
N LEU A 204 26.26 21.17 2.51
CA LEU A 204 25.97 22.35 3.34
C LEU A 204 27.00 22.55 4.45
N SER A 205 27.17 23.81 4.87
CA SER A 205 27.89 24.11 6.10
C SER A 205 27.15 23.55 7.34
N GLN A 206 27.84 23.49 8.48
CA GLN A 206 27.20 23.13 9.75
C GLN A 206 26.06 24.11 10.10
N GLN A 207 26.25 25.40 9.84
CA GLN A 207 25.25 26.44 10.12
C GLN A 207 24.02 26.27 9.21
N ASP A 208 24.23 26.12 7.90
CA ASP A 208 23.14 25.97 6.94
C ASP A 208 22.32 24.69 7.19
N CYS A 209 22.98 23.59 7.56
CA CYS A 209 22.28 22.36 7.94
C CYS A 209 21.44 22.56 9.21
N ASN A 210 22.02 23.19 10.24
CA ASN A 210 21.28 23.54 11.46
C ASN A 210 20.06 24.41 11.15
N ASP A 211 20.21 25.45 10.34
CA ASP A 211 19.14 26.39 10.01
C ASP A 211 18.04 25.72 9.18
N CYS A 212 18.40 24.84 8.24
CA CYS A 212 17.42 24.08 7.47
C CYS A 212 16.61 23.14 8.37
N LEU A 213 17.29 22.37 9.22
CA LEU A 213 16.64 21.43 10.13
C LEU A 213 15.80 22.13 11.20
N GLU A 214 16.26 23.27 11.73
CA GLU A 214 15.47 24.08 12.66
C GLU A 214 14.17 24.56 12.01
N ARG A 215 14.22 25.02 10.75
CA ARG A 215 13.02 25.39 9.98
C ARG A 215 12.10 24.21 9.70
N ALA A 216 12.65 23.00 9.52
CA ALA A 216 11.82 21.81 9.33
C ALA A 216 11.16 21.36 10.64
N ILE A 217 11.89 21.41 11.76
CA ILE A 217 11.39 21.05 13.09
C ILE A 217 10.32 22.04 13.55
N SER A 218 10.46 23.33 13.25
CA SER A 218 9.45 24.33 13.61
C SER A 218 8.12 24.18 12.86
N GLU A 219 8.07 23.41 11.76
CA GLU A 219 6.81 23.05 11.08
C GLU A 219 5.98 22.04 11.88
N ILE A 220 6.60 21.24 12.78
CA ILE A 220 5.89 20.23 13.59
C ILE A 220 4.79 20.85 14.45
N PRO A 221 5.07 21.81 15.35
CA PRO A 221 4.02 22.41 16.18
C PRO A 221 3.01 23.26 15.38
N ILE A 222 3.30 23.61 14.12
CA ILE A 222 2.41 24.41 13.26
C ILE A 222 1.41 23.50 12.54
N TYR A 223 1.89 22.41 11.91
CA TYR A 223 1.08 21.59 11.01
C TYR A 223 0.71 20.22 11.58
N PHE A 224 1.54 19.68 12.47
CA PHE A 224 1.39 18.32 13.02
C PHE A 224 1.26 18.31 14.53
N ASN A 225 0.83 19.43 15.13
CA ASN A 225 0.68 19.48 16.58
C ASN A 225 -0.25 18.36 17.02
N ASN A 226 0.19 17.52 17.95
CA ASN A 226 -0.44 16.27 18.42
C ASN A 226 -0.31 15.02 17.54
N LYS A 227 0.26 15.06 16.33
CA LYS A 227 0.31 13.89 15.44
C LYS A 227 1.44 12.94 15.80
N VAL A 228 1.13 11.65 15.89
CA VAL A 228 2.09 10.60 16.27
C VAL A 228 3.15 10.33 15.20
N GLY A 229 2.88 10.73 13.96
CA GLY A 229 3.81 10.61 12.85
C GLY A 229 3.68 11.74 11.84
N GLY A 230 4.80 12.13 11.25
CA GLY A 230 4.91 13.26 10.32
C GLY A 230 6.23 13.28 9.56
N ILE A 231 6.21 13.83 8.35
CA ILE A 231 7.36 14.03 7.48
C ILE A 231 7.38 15.46 6.92
N VAL A 232 8.57 16.06 6.90
CA VAL A 232 8.84 17.32 6.22
C VAL A 232 9.98 17.10 5.24
N LEU A 233 9.73 17.34 3.96
CA LEU A 233 10.70 17.24 2.89
C LEU A 233 10.98 18.62 2.32
N LYS A 234 12.25 19.03 2.39
CA LYS A 234 12.77 20.25 1.78
C LYS A 234 13.92 19.90 0.84
N PRO A 235 14.34 20.82 -0.05
CA PRO A 235 15.43 20.53 -0.97
C PRO A 235 16.78 20.30 -0.30
N SER A 236 17.05 20.98 0.82
CA SER A 236 18.32 20.91 1.55
C SER A 236 18.30 20.03 2.80
N CYS A 237 17.12 19.68 3.31
CA CYS A 237 16.99 18.83 4.49
C CYS A 237 15.62 18.16 4.59
N ASN A 238 15.52 17.13 5.42
CA ASN A 238 14.26 16.47 5.73
C ASN A 238 14.23 15.98 7.18
N ILE A 239 13.03 15.84 7.72
CA ILE A 239 12.78 15.22 9.01
C ILE A 239 11.61 14.24 8.92
N ARG A 240 11.63 13.20 9.76
CA ARG A 240 10.52 12.27 9.91
C ARG A 240 10.41 11.77 11.35
N HIS A 241 9.20 11.70 11.90
CA HIS A 241 8.89 10.96 13.11
C HIS A 241 7.75 9.99 12.91
N GLU A 242 7.79 8.88 13.63
CA GLU A 242 6.75 7.85 13.67
C GLU A 242 6.76 7.15 15.04
N ILE A 243 5.74 6.36 15.34
CA ILE A 243 5.68 5.48 16.53
C ILE A 243 6.13 4.03 16.24
N TYR A 244 6.70 3.79 15.07
CA TYR A 244 7.28 2.51 14.65
C TYR A 244 8.66 2.75 14.04
N SER A 245 9.50 1.72 14.02
CA SER A 245 10.82 1.82 13.39
C SER A 245 10.67 1.83 11.87
N PHE A 246 11.27 2.81 11.19
CA PHE A 246 11.19 2.97 9.73
C PHE A 246 12.57 3.16 9.06
N TYR A 247 13.65 2.96 9.82
CA TYR A 247 15.02 3.01 9.37
C TYR A 247 15.78 1.79 9.87
N ASP A 248 16.79 1.37 9.11
CA ASP A 248 17.70 0.32 9.55
C ASP A 248 18.61 0.85 10.67
N PRO A 249 18.99 0.02 11.67
CA PRO A 249 19.94 0.43 12.69
C PRO A 249 21.25 0.85 12.02
N THR A 250 21.62 2.12 12.15
CA THR A 250 22.89 2.60 11.61
C THR A 250 24.05 1.95 12.38
N PRO A 251 24.97 1.23 11.73
CA PRO A 251 26.19 0.81 12.39
C PRO A 251 26.98 2.07 12.77
N VAL A 252 27.28 2.21 14.06
CA VAL A 252 28.20 3.24 14.55
C VAL A 252 29.56 2.96 13.93
N ILE A 253 29.97 3.76 12.94
CA ILE A 253 31.32 3.69 12.39
C ILE A 253 32.21 4.52 13.32
N ASP A 254 32.79 3.86 14.32
CA ASP A 254 33.99 4.35 15.01
C ASP A 254 35.21 4.00 14.12
N PRO A 255 36.25 4.85 14.01
CA PRO A 255 37.33 4.65 13.07
C PRO A 255 38.33 3.65 13.63
N GLY A 256 38.31 2.44 13.08
CA GLY A 256 39.45 1.54 13.14
C GLY A 256 39.11 0.13 13.59
N GLU A 257 38.65 -0.70 12.66
CA GLU A 257 39.06 -2.10 12.65
C GLU A 257 38.88 -2.69 11.25
N THR A 258 40.00 -3.01 10.62
CA THR A 258 40.08 -3.66 9.32
C THR A 258 39.79 -5.14 9.51
N SER A 259 38.79 -5.69 8.84
CA SER A 259 38.62 -7.13 8.67
C SER A 259 38.23 -7.42 7.21
N PRO A 260 38.74 -8.51 6.59
CA PRO A 260 38.86 -8.63 5.14
C PRO A 260 37.55 -9.05 4.48
N SER A 261 37.25 -8.42 3.34
CA SER A 261 36.19 -8.82 2.41
C SER A 261 36.59 -10.07 1.63
N GLU A 262 35.78 -11.12 1.68
CA GLU A 262 35.85 -12.25 0.76
C GLU A 262 35.32 -11.86 -0.63
N GLU A 263 36.15 -12.06 -1.66
CA GLU A 263 35.80 -11.89 -3.08
C GLU A 263 35.04 -13.11 -3.60
N GLU A 264 33.79 -12.95 -4.04
CA GLU A 264 33.14 -13.91 -4.93
C GLU A 264 33.37 -13.53 -6.40
N LYS A 265 34.07 -14.40 -7.12
CA LYS A 265 34.36 -14.29 -8.55
C LYS A 265 33.13 -14.58 -9.40
N SER A 266 32.66 -13.56 -10.13
CA SER A 266 31.77 -13.73 -11.29
C SER A 266 32.55 -14.31 -12.48
N LYS A 267 32.13 -15.48 -12.98
CA LYS A 267 32.62 -16.05 -14.25
C LYS A 267 31.77 -15.56 -15.42
N SER A 268 32.44 -14.88 -16.35
CA SER A 268 32.02 -14.66 -17.74
C SER A 268 31.97 -15.99 -18.50
N SER A 269 30.97 -16.16 -19.35
CA SER A 269 31.03 -17.10 -20.48
C SER A 269 30.27 -16.55 -21.68
N HIS A 270 31.03 -16.24 -22.73
CA HIS A 270 30.55 -16.04 -24.09
C HIS A 270 30.07 -17.38 -24.67
N THR A 271 28.86 -17.42 -25.25
CA THR A 271 28.60 -18.20 -26.48
C THR A 271 27.37 -17.65 -27.21
N THR A 272 27.55 -17.17 -28.44
CA THR A 272 26.48 -16.84 -29.40
C THR A 272 26.68 -17.72 -30.62
N ILE A 273 25.74 -18.65 -30.94
CA ILE A 273 25.45 -19.13 -32.31
C ILE A 273 23.97 -19.61 -32.44
N ALA A 274 23.23 -18.89 -33.30
CA ALA A 274 22.15 -19.27 -34.24
C ALA A 274 20.89 -20.09 -33.82
N ILE A 275 19.84 -19.38 -33.34
CA ILE A 275 18.41 -19.65 -33.67
C ILE A 275 17.65 -18.30 -33.70
N VAL A 276 17.93 -17.42 -34.67
CA VAL A 276 17.32 -16.06 -34.73
C VAL A 276 16.31 -15.89 -35.87
N VAL A 277 16.21 -16.82 -36.81
CA VAL A 277 15.31 -16.64 -37.97
C VAL A 277 13.87 -17.12 -37.72
N PRO A 278 13.60 -18.25 -37.02
CA PRO A 278 12.22 -18.69 -36.78
C PRO A 278 11.48 -17.89 -35.69
N THR A 279 12.21 -17.36 -34.71
CA THR A 279 11.64 -16.67 -33.55
C THR A 279 11.10 -15.28 -33.90
N VAL A 280 11.79 -14.55 -34.77
CA VAL A 280 11.35 -13.21 -35.22
C VAL A 280 10.04 -13.30 -36.01
N VAL A 281 9.87 -14.31 -36.86
CA VAL A 281 8.63 -14.49 -37.64
C VAL A 281 7.44 -14.81 -36.73
N VAL A 282 7.63 -15.66 -35.71
CA VAL A 282 6.55 -16.00 -34.76
C VAL A 282 6.21 -14.82 -33.87
N VAL A 283 7.20 -14.05 -33.40
CA VAL A 283 6.98 -12.84 -32.59
C VAL A 283 6.28 -11.75 -33.40
N VAL A 284 6.69 -11.53 -34.65
CA VAL A 284 6.02 -10.57 -35.54
C VAL A 284 4.60 -11.02 -35.86
N ALA A 285 4.37 -12.30 -36.16
CA ALA A 285 3.03 -12.82 -36.42
C ALA A 285 2.11 -12.72 -35.18
N SER A 286 2.62 -13.03 -33.99
CA SER A 286 1.85 -12.91 -32.74
C SER A 286 1.60 -11.45 -32.34
N LEU A 287 2.55 -10.53 -32.59
CA LEU A 287 2.33 -9.09 -32.45
C LEU A 287 1.27 -8.58 -33.44
N LEU A 288 1.30 -9.03 -34.69
CA LEU A 288 0.30 -8.65 -35.69
C LEU A 288 -1.09 -9.17 -35.33
N ILE A 289 -1.20 -10.40 -34.82
CA ILE A 289 -2.46 -10.97 -34.33
C ILE A 289 -2.95 -10.19 -33.11
N PHE A 290 -2.08 -9.86 -32.16
CA PHE A 290 -2.41 -9.07 -30.98
C PHE A 290 -2.90 -7.66 -31.37
N ILE A 291 -2.20 -6.97 -32.28
CA ILE A 291 -2.62 -5.68 -32.82
C ILE A 291 -3.98 -5.81 -33.53
N CYS A 292 -4.20 -6.88 -34.30
CA CYS A 292 -5.48 -7.12 -34.97
C CYS A 292 -6.63 -7.34 -33.98
N ILE A 293 -6.39 -8.03 -32.87
CA ILE A 293 -7.35 -8.20 -31.76
C ILE A 293 -7.59 -6.87 -31.04
N CYS A 294 -6.55 -6.10 -30.74
CA CYS A 294 -6.66 -4.79 -30.10
C CYS A 294 -7.40 -3.77 -30.97
N VAL A 295 -7.18 -3.75 -32.28
CA VAL A 295 -7.89 -2.89 -33.23
C VAL A 295 -9.34 -3.33 -33.40
N ARG A 296 -9.63 -4.65 -33.43
CA ARG A 296 -11.01 -5.17 -33.41
C ARG A 296 -11.74 -4.79 -32.11
N LYS A 297 -11.08 -4.88 -30.96
CA LYS A 297 -11.64 -4.41 -29.67
C LYS A 297 -11.77 -2.90 -29.59
N ARG A 298 -10.88 -2.11 -30.22
CA ARG A 298 -11.01 -0.65 -30.34
C ARG A 298 -12.18 -0.24 -31.23
N LYS A 299 -12.44 -0.94 -32.35
CA LYS A 299 -13.63 -0.70 -33.18
C LYS A 299 -14.94 -1.04 -32.48
N ALA A 300 -14.93 -1.94 -31.50
CA ALA A 300 -16.06 -2.18 -30.60
C ALA A 300 -16.16 -1.15 -29.45
N LYS A 301 -15.18 -0.24 -29.30
CA LYS A 301 -15.07 0.77 -28.24
C LYS A 301 -15.29 2.21 -28.74
N ILE A 302 -15.38 2.45 -30.06
CA ILE A 302 -15.77 3.75 -30.60
C ILE A 302 -17.30 3.75 -30.75
N ASN A 303 -17.98 4.01 -29.65
CA ASN A 303 -19.37 4.48 -29.53
C ASN A 303 -19.65 4.64 -28.03
N LEU A 304 -18.99 5.62 -27.40
CA LEU A 304 -19.45 6.34 -26.20
C LEU A 304 -18.35 7.37 -25.87
N GLU A 305 -18.51 8.55 -26.45
CA GLU A 305 -17.77 9.74 -26.07
C GLU A 305 -18.86 10.77 -25.77
N ASP A 306 -19.06 11.04 -24.48
CA ASP A 306 -19.49 12.31 -23.86
C ASP A 306 -19.96 12.01 -22.43
N ILE A 307 -19.33 12.65 -21.45
CA ILE A 307 -19.91 13.40 -20.32
C ILE A 307 -18.79 13.70 -19.30
N GLU A 308 -18.49 15.00 -19.19
CA GLU A 308 -17.84 15.61 -18.04
C GLU A 308 -18.87 15.87 -16.92
N ASP A 309 -18.38 15.81 -15.69
CA ASP A 309 -18.81 16.53 -14.48
C ASP A 309 -20.07 16.06 -13.70
N ASP A 310 -19.97 16.34 -12.40
CA ASP A 310 -20.79 15.97 -11.24
C ASP A 310 -22.30 15.74 -11.43
N ASN A 311 -22.82 14.76 -10.69
CA ASN A 311 -24.24 14.38 -10.47
C ASN A 311 -24.94 13.51 -11.53
N ASN A 312 -24.49 12.26 -11.72
CA ASN A 312 -25.39 11.25 -12.28
C ASN A 312 -25.11 9.80 -11.79
N ASP A 313 -25.31 9.56 -10.50
CA ASP A 313 -25.34 8.20 -9.91
C ASP A 313 -26.66 7.42 -10.24
N ILE A 314 -27.46 7.86 -11.21
CA ILE A 314 -28.85 7.37 -11.39
C ILE A 314 -29.20 7.08 -12.85
N GLU A 315 -28.38 6.31 -13.58
CA GLU A 315 -28.81 5.82 -14.91
C GLU A 315 -28.63 4.31 -15.13
N ILE A 316 -27.97 3.59 -14.22
CA ILE A 316 -27.88 2.11 -14.26
C ILE A 316 -28.95 1.45 -13.33
N ALA A 317 -29.66 2.25 -12.54
CA ALA A 317 -30.54 1.78 -11.47
C ALA A 317 -32.01 1.50 -11.86
N GLU A 318 -32.39 1.60 -13.14
CA GLU A 318 -33.81 1.42 -13.52
C GLU A 318 -34.28 -0.05 -13.57
N SER A 319 -33.39 -1.05 -13.56
CA SER A 319 -33.80 -2.45 -13.77
C SER A 319 -34.11 -3.26 -12.51
N LEU A 320 -33.95 -2.73 -11.29
CA LEU A 320 -34.18 -3.46 -10.03
C LEU A 320 -34.79 -2.61 -8.89
N LEU A 321 -35.56 -1.57 -9.22
CA LEU A 321 -36.26 -0.75 -8.24
C LEU A 321 -37.43 -1.53 -7.60
N PHE A 322 -37.19 -2.15 -6.45
CA PHE A 322 -38.26 -2.61 -5.59
C PHE A 322 -38.85 -1.42 -4.83
N ASN A 323 -40.16 -1.21 -4.96
CA ASN A 323 -40.83 -0.23 -4.11
C ASN A 323 -40.86 -0.73 -2.65
N PHE A 324 -40.88 0.21 -1.70
CA PHE A 324 -40.82 -0.10 -0.28
C PHE A 324 -41.95 -1.04 0.17
N GLU A 325 -43.14 -0.90 -0.41
CA GLU A 325 -44.29 -1.74 -0.10
C GLU A 325 -44.05 -3.22 -0.46
N THR A 326 -43.40 -3.48 -1.59
CA THR A 326 -43.02 -4.84 -2.01
C THR A 326 -42.04 -5.46 -1.00
N LEU A 327 -41.05 -4.70 -0.54
CA LEU A 327 -40.09 -5.15 0.47
C LEU A 327 -40.74 -5.34 1.85
N ARG A 328 -41.70 -4.47 2.20
CA ARG A 328 -42.47 -4.56 3.45
C ARG A 328 -43.33 -5.81 3.48
N VAL A 329 -44.05 -6.11 2.40
CA VAL A 329 -44.83 -7.35 2.29
C VAL A 329 -43.92 -8.58 2.30
N ALA A 330 -42.84 -8.55 1.50
CA ALA A 330 -41.90 -9.67 1.40
C ALA A 330 -41.28 -10.05 2.74
N THR A 331 -41.03 -9.08 3.62
CA THR A 331 -40.42 -9.28 4.95
C THR A 331 -41.43 -9.46 6.08
N SER A 332 -42.73 -9.52 5.78
CA SER A 332 -43.80 -9.51 6.80
C SER A 332 -43.66 -8.30 7.75
N ASN A 333 -43.58 -7.11 7.16
CA ASN A 333 -43.39 -5.82 7.82
C ASN A 333 -42.09 -5.73 8.65
N PHE A 334 -40.97 -6.24 8.11
CA PHE A 334 -39.68 -6.29 8.78
C PHE A 334 -39.75 -6.97 10.17
N SER A 335 -40.46 -8.09 10.24
CA SER A 335 -40.61 -8.88 11.47
C SER A 335 -39.26 -9.35 12.00
N GLU A 336 -39.06 -9.32 13.32
CA GLU A 336 -37.85 -9.87 13.96
C GLU A 336 -37.67 -11.37 13.67
N ALA A 337 -38.76 -12.12 13.40
CA ALA A 337 -38.68 -13.53 13.02
C ALA A 337 -37.98 -13.77 11.67
N ASN A 338 -37.93 -12.74 10.82
CA ASN A 338 -37.26 -12.79 9.52
C ASN A 338 -35.86 -12.17 9.57
N LYS A 339 -35.35 -11.80 10.74
CA LYS A 339 -34.03 -11.17 10.88
C LYS A 339 -32.94 -12.22 10.68
N LEU A 340 -32.08 -11.98 9.69
CA LEU A 340 -30.91 -12.81 9.38
C LEU A 340 -29.65 -12.33 10.12
N GLY A 341 -29.58 -11.04 10.47
CA GLY A 341 -28.43 -10.49 11.17
C GLY A 341 -28.45 -8.97 11.30
N HIS A 342 -27.52 -8.43 12.08
CA HIS A 342 -27.33 -7.00 12.30
C HIS A 342 -25.85 -6.62 12.17
N GLY A 343 -25.54 -5.61 11.36
CA GLY A 343 -24.19 -5.08 11.17
C GLY A 343 -24.13 -3.55 11.28
N GLY A 344 -22.93 -2.97 11.14
CA GLY A 344 -22.69 -1.52 11.32
C GLY A 344 -23.38 -0.59 10.32
N PHE A 345 -24.06 -1.14 9.31
CA PHE A 345 -24.81 -0.39 8.31
C PHE A 345 -26.28 -0.82 8.23
N GLY A 346 -26.81 -1.55 9.21
CA GLY A 346 -28.24 -1.91 9.26
C GLY A 346 -28.56 -3.37 9.58
N ILE A 347 -29.86 -3.68 9.54
CA ILE A 347 -30.42 -5.03 9.83
C ILE A 347 -30.74 -5.71 8.51
N VAL A 348 -30.40 -7.00 8.38
CA VAL A 348 -30.72 -7.81 7.20
C VAL A 348 -31.92 -8.70 7.53
N TYR A 349 -32.96 -8.65 6.70
CA TYR A 349 -34.16 -9.47 6.79
C TYR A 349 -34.24 -10.45 5.61
N GLN A 350 -34.71 -11.66 5.85
CA GLN A 350 -35.20 -12.56 4.81
C GLN A 350 -36.55 -12.05 4.31
N GLY A 351 -36.69 -11.93 2.99
CA GLY A 351 -37.94 -11.62 2.33
C GLY A 351 -38.29 -12.66 1.29
N ILE A 352 -39.58 -12.81 0.99
CA ILE A 352 -40.08 -13.67 -0.09
C ILE A 352 -40.90 -12.81 -1.06
N LEU A 353 -40.44 -12.67 -2.29
CA LEU A 353 -41.13 -11.92 -3.33
C LEU A 353 -42.35 -12.67 -3.87
N ALA A 354 -43.27 -11.93 -4.51
CA ALA A 354 -44.39 -12.52 -5.26
C ALA A 354 -43.84 -13.38 -6.40
N GLY A 355 -43.85 -14.71 -6.21
CA GLY A 355 -43.15 -15.67 -7.08
C GLY A 355 -42.31 -16.69 -6.31
N GLY A 356 -42.17 -16.53 -4.98
CA GLY A 356 -41.47 -17.49 -4.12
C GLY A 356 -39.95 -17.30 -4.07
N GLN A 357 -39.41 -16.29 -4.76
CA GLN A 357 -38.00 -15.95 -4.70
C GLN A 357 -37.64 -15.42 -3.31
N VAL A 358 -36.71 -16.11 -2.65
CA VAL A 358 -36.14 -15.67 -1.36
C VAL A 358 -35.07 -14.61 -1.62
N ILE A 359 -35.13 -13.50 -0.91
CA ILE A 359 -34.19 -12.37 -0.99
C ILE A 359 -33.71 -11.99 0.42
N ALA A 360 -32.52 -11.38 0.49
CA ALA A 360 -32.03 -10.73 1.71
C ALA A 360 -32.15 -9.21 1.53
N ILE A 361 -32.87 -8.55 2.43
CA ILE A 361 -33.15 -7.11 2.39
C ILE A 361 -32.39 -6.45 3.53
N LYS A 362 -31.39 -5.62 3.19
CA LYS A 362 -30.64 -4.82 4.16
C LYS A 362 -31.36 -3.48 4.38
N ARG A 363 -31.91 -3.29 5.57
CA ARG A 363 -32.54 -2.04 6.01
C ARG A 363 -31.52 -1.20 6.79
N LEU A 364 -31.21 -0.01 6.28
CA LEU A 364 -30.34 0.95 6.97
C LEU A 364 -31.01 1.38 8.29
N SER A 365 -30.25 1.37 9.39
CA SER A 365 -30.70 1.83 10.73
C SER A 365 -29.81 2.98 11.18
N THR A 366 -30.40 4.01 11.79
CA THR A 366 -29.69 5.19 12.31
C THR A 366 -28.95 4.97 13.63
N ASN A 367 -29.13 3.81 14.27
CA ASN A 367 -28.41 3.43 15.49
C ASN A 367 -27.91 1.98 15.34
N SER A 368 -26.59 1.77 15.36
CA SER A 368 -25.99 0.43 15.36
C SER A 368 -24.84 0.33 16.36
N GLY A 369 -25.13 -0.26 17.52
CA GLY A 369 -24.14 -0.73 18.49
C GLY A 369 -24.31 -2.23 18.68
N GLN A 370 -23.25 -2.98 18.34
CA GLN A 370 -22.95 -4.39 18.61
C GLN A 370 -23.96 -5.49 18.20
N GLY A 371 -23.40 -6.63 17.79
CA GLY A 371 -24.11 -7.91 17.67
C GLY A 371 -23.17 -9.10 17.86
N ASP A 372 -23.38 -9.85 18.94
CA ASP A 372 -22.91 -11.22 19.16
C ASP A 372 -24.14 -12.14 19.29
N ILE A 373 -23.90 -13.44 19.12
CA ILE A 373 -24.82 -14.59 19.27
C ILE A 373 -25.46 -15.03 17.95
N GLU A 374 -24.71 -15.82 17.18
CA GLU A 374 -25.19 -17.02 16.44
C GLU A 374 -23.99 -17.64 15.68
N PHE A 375 -23.19 -18.45 16.36
CA PHE A 375 -22.02 -19.11 15.72
C PHE A 375 -21.69 -20.50 16.29
N LYS A 376 -22.63 -21.16 16.97
CA LYS A 376 -22.37 -22.44 17.65
C LYS A 376 -22.85 -23.69 16.92
N ASN A 377 -23.65 -23.58 15.84
CA ASN A 377 -24.16 -24.74 15.11
C ASN A 377 -23.55 -24.97 13.70
N GLU A 378 -22.73 -24.05 13.17
CA GLU A 378 -22.11 -24.20 11.83
C GLU A 378 -20.65 -24.69 11.84
N LYS A 379 -19.94 -24.66 12.99
CA LYS A 379 -18.53 -25.12 13.06
C LYS A 379 -18.33 -26.59 12.67
N ALA A 380 -19.39 -27.40 12.71
CA ALA A 380 -19.35 -28.81 12.30
C ALA A 380 -19.42 -29.03 10.76
N GLN A 381 -19.62 -27.99 9.93
CA GLN A 381 -19.86 -28.14 8.48
C GLN A 381 -18.76 -27.57 7.55
N LEU A 382 -17.74 -26.86 8.04
CA LEU A 382 -16.67 -26.29 7.18
C LEU A 382 -15.34 -27.00 7.40
N ASP A 383 -15.18 -28.15 6.76
CA ASP A 383 -13.90 -28.86 6.65
C ASP A 383 -12.85 -28.05 5.86
N TRP A 384 -11.61 -28.54 5.83
CA TRP A 384 -10.52 -27.86 5.15
C TRP A 384 -10.79 -27.64 3.66
N GLU A 385 -11.34 -28.64 2.96
CA GLU A 385 -11.59 -28.55 1.52
C GLU A 385 -12.57 -27.39 1.21
N ARG A 386 -13.63 -27.26 2.02
CA ARG A 386 -14.59 -26.16 1.90
C ARG A 386 -13.95 -24.81 2.23
N ARG A 387 -13.19 -24.71 3.33
CA ARG A 387 -12.49 -23.46 3.70
C ARG A 387 -11.50 -23.03 2.62
N TYR A 388 -10.76 -23.97 2.03
CA TYR A 388 -9.83 -23.71 0.95
C TYR A 388 -10.55 -23.24 -0.33
N LYS A 389 -11.69 -23.86 -0.69
CA LYS A 389 -12.56 -23.39 -1.79
C LYS A 389 -13.07 -21.97 -1.55
N ILE A 390 -13.46 -21.65 -0.31
CA ILE A 390 -13.89 -20.31 0.11
C ILE A 390 -12.74 -19.31 -0.06
N ILE A 391 -11.55 -19.59 0.46
CA ILE A 391 -10.36 -18.73 0.32
C ILE A 391 -10.07 -18.46 -1.17
N GLY A 392 -10.05 -19.50 -2.01
CA GLY A 392 -9.82 -19.34 -3.44
C GLY A 392 -10.93 -18.57 -4.17
N GLY A 393 -12.18 -18.73 -3.75
CA GLY A 393 -13.31 -17.99 -4.30
C GLY A 393 -13.28 -16.51 -3.95
N ILE A 394 -12.97 -16.17 -2.69
CA ILE A 394 -12.78 -14.78 -2.25
C ILE A 394 -11.63 -14.14 -3.04
N ALA A 395 -10.50 -14.85 -3.20
CA ALA A 395 -9.35 -14.34 -3.94
C ALA A 395 -9.70 -13.99 -5.40
N ARG A 396 -10.47 -14.86 -6.08
CA ARG A 396 -10.98 -14.61 -7.44
C ARG A 396 -11.97 -13.46 -7.50
N GLY A 397 -12.88 -13.36 -6.53
CA GLY A 397 -13.82 -12.24 -6.43
C GLY A 397 -13.12 -10.90 -6.27
N LEU A 398 -12.08 -10.86 -5.44
CA LEU A 398 -11.29 -9.64 -5.22
C LEU A 398 -10.41 -9.29 -6.42
N LEU A 399 -9.81 -10.29 -7.09
CA LEU A 399 -9.14 -10.11 -8.38
C LEU A 399 -10.06 -9.45 -9.41
N TYR A 400 -11.31 -9.92 -9.49
CA TYR A 400 -12.30 -9.34 -10.40
C TYR A 400 -12.52 -7.85 -10.10
N LEU A 401 -12.73 -7.48 -8.83
CA LEU A 401 -12.93 -6.08 -8.42
C LEU A 401 -11.72 -5.19 -8.73
N HIS A 402 -10.50 -5.72 -8.62
CA HIS A 402 -9.28 -4.93 -8.78
C HIS A 402 -8.83 -4.77 -10.23
N GLN A 403 -9.08 -5.77 -11.08
CA GLN A 403 -8.48 -5.88 -12.42
C GLN A 403 -9.44 -6.23 -13.56
N ASP A 404 -10.45 -7.08 -13.32
CA ASP A 404 -11.29 -7.60 -14.41
C ASP A 404 -12.60 -6.83 -14.60
N SER A 405 -13.03 -6.06 -13.61
CA SER A 405 -14.20 -5.17 -13.69
C SER A 405 -13.92 -3.97 -14.59
N GLN A 406 -14.99 -3.41 -15.18
CA GLN A 406 -14.89 -2.24 -16.07
C GLN A 406 -14.25 -1.02 -15.37
N LEU A 407 -14.57 -0.84 -14.10
CA LEU A 407 -13.98 0.15 -13.20
C LEU A 407 -13.24 -0.57 -12.09
N ARG A 408 -12.10 -0.04 -11.64
CA ARG A 408 -11.38 -0.60 -10.50
C ARG A 408 -12.16 -0.28 -9.22
N ILE A 409 -12.53 -1.31 -8.46
CA ILE A 409 -13.32 -1.19 -7.23
C ILE A 409 -12.43 -1.56 -6.04
N ILE A 410 -12.28 -0.65 -5.06
CA ILE A 410 -11.67 -0.96 -3.76
C ILE A 410 -12.79 -1.12 -2.74
N HIS A 411 -12.84 -2.28 -2.07
CA HIS A 411 -13.91 -2.65 -1.16
C HIS A 411 -13.83 -1.92 0.19
N ARG A 412 -12.63 -1.83 0.79
CA ARG A 412 -12.33 -1.15 2.07
C ARG A 412 -12.96 -1.73 3.34
N ASP A 413 -13.79 -2.78 3.24
CA ASP A 413 -14.40 -3.48 4.38
C ASP A 413 -14.45 -5.00 4.17
N LEU A 414 -13.41 -5.58 3.57
CA LEU A 414 -13.36 -7.01 3.36
C LEU A 414 -13.13 -7.73 4.71
N LYS A 415 -14.10 -8.53 5.14
CA LYS A 415 -14.09 -9.27 6.42
C LYS A 415 -14.99 -10.50 6.34
N ALA A 416 -14.88 -11.42 7.31
CA ALA A 416 -15.68 -12.65 7.31
C ALA A 416 -17.19 -12.37 7.27
N GLY A 417 -17.67 -11.40 8.04
CA GLY A 417 -19.09 -11.00 8.06
C GLY A 417 -19.63 -10.41 6.74
N ASN A 418 -18.76 -10.06 5.79
CA ASN A 418 -19.14 -9.56 4.46
C ASN A 418 -18.96 -10.64 3.37
N ILE A 419 -18.59 -11.87 3.73
CA ILE A 419 -18.56 -13.02 2.82
C ILE A 419 -19.82 -13.85 3.02
N LEU A 420 -20.72 -13.82 2.05
CA LEU A 420 -21.90 -14.66 2.03
C LEU A 420 -21.57 -16.00 1.37
N LEU A 421 -22.20 -17.08 1.84
CA LEU A 421 -22.10 -18.40 1.21
C LEU A 421 -23.43 -18.74 0.55
N ASP A 422 -23.39 -19.21 -0.70
CA ASP A 422 -24.58 -19.75 -1.36
C ASP A 422 -24.89 -21.19 -0.92
N GLU A 423 -25.98 -21.77 -1.43
CA GLU A 423 -26.41 -23.15 -1.12
C GLU A 423 -25.35 -24.22 -1.42
N LYS A 424 -24.37 -23.91 -2.29
CA LYS A 424 -23.24 -24.78 -2.65
C LYS A 424 -21.96 -24.41 -1.90
N LEU A 425 -22.04 -23.52 -0.91
CA LEU A 425 -20.93 -22.95 -0.14
C LEU A 425 -19.92 -22.17 -0.99
N ASN A 426 -20.34 -21.62 -2.14
CA ASN A 426 -19.48 -20.70 -2.88
C ASN A 426 -19.52 -19.32 -2.21
N PRO A 427 -18.36 -18.67 -2.03
CA PRO A 427 -18.31 -17.34 -1.42
C PRO A 427 -18.77 -16.26 -2.40
N LYS A 428 -19.48 -15.26 -1.86
CA LYS A 428 -19.87 -14.03 -2.53
C LYS A 428 -19.46 -12.85 -1.65
N ILE A 429 -18.65 -11.95 -2.23
CA ILE A 429 -18.27 -10.69 -1.57
C ILE A 429 -19.49 -9.78 -1.58
N SER A 430 -19.82 -9.19 -0.43
CA SER A 430 -20.98 -8.34 -0.23
C SER A 430 -20.62 -7.08 0.56
N ASP A 431 -21.59 -6.15 0.68
CA ASP A 431 -21.46 -4.90 1.43
C ASP A 431 -20.48 -3.87 0.84
N PHE A 432 -20.79 -3.40 -0.37
CA PHE A 432 -20.06 -2.34 -1.07
C PHE A 432 -20.38 -0.92 -0.56
N GLY A 433 -21.03 -0.77 0.60
CA GLY A 433 -21.53 0.51 1.10
C GLY A 433 -20.46 1.60 1.32
N ILE A 434 -19.20 1.19 1.49
CA ILE A 434 -18.04 2.12 1.59
C ILE A 434 -17.02 1.94 0.47
N ALA A 435 -17.35 1.13 -0.55
CA ALA A 435 -16.48 0.88 -1.68
C ALA A 435 -16.24 2.17 -2.49
N ARG A 436 -15.14 2.19 -3.25
CA ARG A 436 -14.77 3.33 -4.09
C ARG A 436 -14.39 2.87 -5.49
N LEU A 437 -14.85 3.64 -6.47
CA LEU A 437 -14.51 3.48 -7.88
C LEU A 437 -13.26 4.30 -8.18
N LEU A 438 -12.35 3.70 -8.91
CA LEU A 438 -11.11 4.32 -9.37
C LEU A 438 -11.05 4.30 -10.90
N LEU A 439 -10.64 5.44 -11.46
CA LEU A 439 -10.17 5.51 -12.84
C LEU A 439 -8.86 4.71 -12.97
N VAL A 440 -8.60 4.17 -14.16
CA VAL A 440 -7.54 3.17 -14.42
C VAL A 440 -6.13 3.68 -14.04
N ASP A 441 -5.91 5.00 -14.08
CA ASP A 441 -4.65 5.70 -13.82
C ASP A 441 -4.35 5.97 -12.34
N GLN A 442 -5.36 5.94 -11.47
CA GLN A 442 -5.17 6.15 -10.03
C GLN A 442 -4.75 4.86 -9.32
N THR A 443 -3.58 4.88 -8.68
CA THR A 443 -3.00 3.73 -7.96
C THR A 443 -3.30 3.76 -6.45
N GLN A 444 -3.56 4.94 -5.88
CA GLN A 444 -3.80 5.18 -4.46
C GLN A 444 -4.73 6.38 -4.29
N VAL A 445 -5.57 6.36 -3.25
CA VAL A 445 -6.55 7.41 -2.92
C VAL A 445 -6.41 7.81 -1.46
N ASN A 446 -6.66 9.08 -1.16
CA ASN A 446 -6.58 9.64 0.18
C ASN A 446 -7.98 10.01 0.70
N THR A 447 -8.23 9.82 2.00
CA THR A 447 -9.46 10.26 2.67
C THR A 447 -9.16 10.76 4.07
N ASN A 448 -9.87 11.80 4.51
CA ASN A 448 -9.82 12.26 5.89
C ASN A 448 -10.76 11.48 6.81
N LYS A 449 -11.69 10.69 6.24
CA LYS A 449 -12.65 9.86 6.96
C LYS A 449 -12.25 8.38 6.87
N ILE A 450 -11.86 7.81 8.02
CA ILE A 450 -11.56 6.38 8.16
C ILE A 450 -12.86 5.63 8.42
N VAL A 451 -13.17 4.68 7.54
CA VAL A 451 -14.32 3.78 7.61
C VAL A 451 -13.88 2.35 7.29
N GLY A 452 -14.45 1.36 7.98
CA GLY A 452 -14.09 -0.04 7.83
C GLY A 452 -14.03 -0.75 9.17
N THR A 453 -13.77 -2.06 9.15
CA THR A 453 -13.78 -2.89 10.36
C THR A 453 -12.39 -3.01 10.97
N TYR A 454 -12.27 -2.62 12.25
CA TYR A 454 -11.03 -2.73 13.02
C TYR A 454 -10.49 -4.17 13.04
N GLY A 455 -9.17 -4.32 12.90
CA GLY A 455 -8.48 -5.60 12.76
C GLY A 455 -8.25 -6.04 11.31
N TYR A 456 -9.07 -5.59 10.35
CA TYR A 456 -8.88 -5.87 8.92
C TYR A 456 -8.29 -4.68 8.14
N MET A 457 -8.30 -3.49 8.72
CA MET A 457 -7.82 -2.27 8.06
C MET A 457 -6.29 -2.25 7.99
N ALA A 458 -5.77 -1.95 6.80
CA ALA A 458 -4.35 -1.82 6.56
C ALA A 458 -3.72 -0.62 7.32
N PRO A 459 -2.46 -0.72 7.75
CA PRO A 459 -1.81 0.31 8.57
C PRO A 459 -1.75 1.66 7.86
N GLU A 460 -1.42 1.71 6.57
CA GLU A 460 -1.35 2.96 5.80
C GLU A 460 -2.71 3.66 5.70
N TYR A 461 -3.79 2.87 5.68
CA TYR A 461 -5.14 3.40 5.64
C TYR A 461 -5.55 3.96 7.00
N VAL A 462 -5.28 3.24 8.08
CA VAL A 462 -5.57 3.70 9.45
C VAL A 462 -4.73 4.93 9.82
N MET A 463 -3.45 4.92 9.43
CA MET A 463 -2.50 5.95 9.80
C MET A 463 -2.60 7.20 8.94
N PHE A 464 -2.77 7.07 7.62
CA PHE A 464 -2.68 8.19 6.69
C PHE A 464 -3.96 8.44 5.88
N GLY A 465 -4.99 7.60 6.05
CA GLY A 465 -6.18 7.66 5.21
C GLY A 465 -5.94 7.25 3.76
N GLU A 466 -4.81 6.59 3.49
CA GLU A 466 -4.44 6.18 2.15
C GLU A 466 -4.92 4.76 1.90
N PHE A 467 -5.72 4.55 0.85
CA PHE A 467 -6.20 3.23 0.48
C PHE A 467 -5.93 2.93 -0.99
N SER A 468 -5.70 1.66 -1.27
CA SER A 468 -5.47 1.13 -2.61
C SER A 468 -5.97 -0.31 -2.70
N ILE A 469 -5.79 -0.94 -3.86
CA ILE A 469 -5.99 -2.39 -4.00
C ILE A 469 -5.14 -3.18 -2.98
N LYS A 470 -3.98 -2.66 -2.55
CA LYS A 470 -3.11 -3.30 -1.57
C LYS A 470 -3.66 -3.24 -0.14
N SER A 471 -4.57 -2.31 0.14
CA SER A 471 -5.25 -2.24 1.43
C SER A 471 -6.31 -3.35 1.53
N ASP A 472 -7.02 -3.66 0.43
CA ASP A 472 -7.92 -4.83 0.36
C ASP A 472 -7.14 -6.16 0.42
N VAL A 473 -5.93 -6.23 -0.18
CA VAL A 473 -5.05 -7.40 -0.06
C VAL A 473 -4.68 -7.66 1.41
N PHE A 474 -4.37 -6.60 2.17
CA PHE A 474 -4.12 -6.73 3.61
C PHE A 474 -5.33 -7.31 4.34
N SER A 475 -6.52 -6.76 4.10
CA SER A 475 -7.77 -7.29 4.68
C SER A 475 -8.03 -8.75 4.30
N PHE A 476 -7.71 -9.15 3.06
CA PHE A 476 -7.78 -10.54 2.60
C PHE A 476 -6.83 -11.45 3.39
N GLY A 477 -5.59 -11.03 3.66
CA GLY A 477 -4.65 -11.80 4.46
C GLY A 477 -5.16 -12.05 5.88
N VAL A 478 -5.69 -11.02 6.54
CA VAL A 478 -6.33 -11.15 7.86
C VAL A 478 -7.51 -12.11 7.82
N LEU A 479 -8.36 -11.99 6.79
CA LEU A 479 -9.51 -12.88 6.59
C LEU A 479 -9.10 -14.35 6.41
N VAL A 480 -8.01 -14.62 5.69
CA VAL A 480 -7.47 -15.99 5.56
C VAL A 480 -7.01 -16.54 6.92
N LEU A 481 -6.33 -15.73 7.73
CA LEU A 481 -5.92 -16.14 9.09
C LEU A 481 -7.13 -16.44 9.99
N GLU A 482 -8.19 -15.64 9.90
CA GLU A 482 -9.44 -15.87 10.62
C GLU A 482 -10.12 -17.17 10.17
N ILE A 483 -10.19 -17.44 8.86
CA ILE A 483 -10.75 -18.69 8.32
C ILE A 483 -9.96 -19.91 8.81
N ILE A 484 -8.63 -19.84 8.85
CA ILE A 484 -7.77 -20.96 9.26
C ILE A 484 -7.83 -21.20 10.77
N SER A 485 -7.89 -20.14 11.57
CA SER A 485 -7.89 -20.23 13.03
C SER A 485 -9.27 -20.44 13.64
N GLY A 486 -10.33 -20.03 12.94
CA GLY A 486 -11.67 -19.98 13.51
C GLY A 486 -11.78 -18.98 14.67
N GLN A 487 -10.87 -18.01 14.75
CA GLN A 487 -10.79 -16.95 15.76
C GLN A 487 -11.04 -15.58 15.11
N LYS A 488 -11.80 -14.71 15.78
CA LYS A 488 -12.08 -13.36 15.26
C LYS A 488 -10.80 -12.54 15.19
N ALA A 489 -10.63 -11.77 14.11
CA ALA A 489 -9.43 -10.97 13.87
C ALA A 489 -9.06 -10.02 15.03
N CYS A 490 -10.06 -9.42 15.69
CA CYS A 490 -9.87 -8.45 16.76
C CYS A 490 -9.56 -9.06 18.14
N HIS A 491 -9.74 -10.38 18.36
CA HIS A 491 -9.65 -10.99 19.69
C HIS A 491 -9.19 -12.46 19.65
N VAL A 492 -7.99 -12.73 20.20
CA VAL A 492 -7.54 -14.08 20.58
C VAL A 492 -7.53 -14.22 22.10
N PHE A 493 -8.23 -15.22 22.65
CA PHE A 493 -8.21 -15.53 24.07
C PHE A 493 -7.26 -16.71 24.33
N HIS A 494 -6.13 -16.44 24.98
CA HIS A 494 -5.28 -17.48 25.55
C HIS A 494 -4.86 -17.12 26.97
N ALA A 495 -4.85 -18.13 27.85
CA ALA A 495 -4.43 -18.12 29.26
C ALA A 495 -3.64 -16.87 29.72
N GLN A 496 -4.37 -15.78 30.05
CA GLN A 496 -3.92 -14.52 30.65
C GLN A 496 -3.31 -13.40 29.76
N ARG A 497 -3.42 -13.43 28.41
CA ARG A 497 -3.10 -12.25 27.56
C ARG A 497 -4.08 -12.08 26.39
N SER A 498 -4.54 -10.84 26.15
CA SER A 498 -5.25 -10.44 24.94
C SER A 498 -4.24 -9.99 23.87
N GLU A 499 -4.19 -10.71 22.76
CA GLU A 499 -3.37 -10.39 21.57
C GLU A 499 -4.30 -10.40 20.34
N ASP A 500 -4.01 -9.57 19.33
CA ASP A 500 -4.73 -9.61 18.06
C ASP A 500 -4.27 -10.80 17.19
N LEU A 501 -5.10 -11.24 16.25
CA LEU A 501 -4.83 -12.44 15.46
C LEU A 501 -3.57 -12.34 14.60
N LEU A 502 -3.24 -11.15 14.12
CA LEU A 502 -2.08 -10.92 13.27
C LEU A 502 -0.78 -11.06 14.08
N SER A 503 -0.71 -10.41 15.24
CA SER A 503 0.41 -10.54 16.18
C SER A 503 0.60 -11.99 16.64
N PHE A 504 -0.49 -12.67 16.98
CA PHE A 504 -0.47 -14.09 17.34
C PHE A 504 0.07 -14.95 16.19
N ALA A 505 -0.38 -14.71 14.96
CA ALA A 505 0.04 -15.48 13.80
C ALA A 505 1.53 -15.28 13.48
N TRP A 506 2.00 -14.02 13.53
CA TRP A 506 3.39 -13.68 13.27
C TRP A 506 4.34 -14.27 14.31
N ARG A 507 3.98 -14.22 15.59
CA ARG A 507 4.79 -14.83 16.67
C ARG A 507 4.95 -16.33 16.44
N ASN A 508 3.87 -17.04 16.17
CA ASN A 508 3.95 -18.48 15.91
C ASN A 508 4.70 -18.82 14.61
N TRP A 509 4.68 -17.93 13.60
CA TRP A 509 5.52 -18.07 12.41
C TRP A 509 7.01 -17.97 12.74
N ARG A 510 7.40 -16.93 13.47
CA ARG A 510 8.79 -16.70 13.90
C ARG A 510 9.33 -17.80 14.80
N GLU A 511 8.50 -18.31 15.71
CA GLU A 511 8.88 -19.35 16.67
C GLU A 511 8.81 -20.78 16.09
N GLY A 512 8.35 -20.95 14.84
CA GLY A 512 8.19 -22.26 14.21
C GLY A 512 7.02 -23.08 14.77
N THR A 513 6.08 -22.44 15.47
CA THR A 513 4.95 -23.04 16.19
C THR A 513 3.60 -22.81 15.49
N ILE A 514 3.62 -22.55 14.19
CA ILE A 514 2.46 -22.14 13.36
C ILE A 514 1.25 -23.10 13.41
N THR A 515 1.45 -24.36 13.80
CA THR A 515 0.34 -25.30 14.05
C THR A 515 -0.63 -24.83 15.11
N ASN A 516 -0.19 -23.99 16.05
CA ASN A 516 -1.04 -23.43 17.10
C ASN A 516 -2.12 -22.48 16.55
N ILE A 517 -1.97 -22.02 15.31
CA ILE A 517 -2.97 -21.16 14.64
C ILE A 517 -4.10 -22.01 14.07
N ILE A 518 -3.86 -23.27 13.74
CA ILE A 518 -4.81 -24.09 12.97
C ILE A 518 -5.99 -24.46 13.87
N ASP A 519 -7.21 -24.18 13.40
CA ASP A 519 -8.44 -24.59 14.07
C ASP A 519 -8.42 -26.11 14.31
N PRO A 520 -8.59 -26.60 15.56
CA PRO A 520 -8.54 -28.02 15.87
C PRO A 520 -9.55 -28.87 15.09
N SER A 521 -10.63 -28.26 14.57
CA SER A 521 -11.62 -28.94 13.71
C SER A 521 -11.08 -29.29 12.31
N LEU A 522 -9.92 -28.76 11.91
CA LEU A 522 -9.27 -29.03 10.62
C LEU A 522 -8.32 -30.25 10.65
N SER A 523 -8.52 -31.16 11.61
CA SER A 523 -7.65 -32.33 11.84
C SER A 523 -7.47 -33.27 10.64
N ASN A 524 -8.42 -33.29 9.70
CA ASN A 524 -8.37 -34.10 8.48
C ASN A 524 -7.81 -33.37 7.24
N GLY A 525 -7.40 -32.10 7.36
CA GLY A 525 -6.89 -31.30 6.26
C GLY A 525 -5.43 -31.58 5.89
N SER A 526 -5.04 -31.24 4.66
CA SER A 526 -3.63 -31.32 4.25
C SER A 526 -2.84 -30.22 4.97
N ARG A 527 -2.04 -30.61 5.96
CA ARG A 527 -1.20 -29.69 6.74
C ARG A 527 -0.35 -28.79 5.83
N ASN A 528 0.20 -29.32 4.75
CA ASN A 528 1.02 -28.53 3.81
C ASN A 528 0.23 -27.43 3.11
N GLU A 529 -1.03 -27.68 2.75
CA GLU A 529 -1.91 -26.68 2.13
C GLU A 529 -2.26 -25.58 3.12
N ILE A 530 -2.59 -25.95 4.36
CA ILE A 530 -2.89 -25.00 5.43
C ILE A 530 -1.69 -24.09 5.69
N MET A 531 -0.50 -24.68 5.82
CA MET A 531 0.76 -23.95 6.02
C MET A 531 1.05 -22.99 4.88
N ARG A 532 0.82 -23.43 3.63
CA ARG A 532 0.97 -22.59 2.45
C ARG A 532 -0.02 -21.42 2.46
N CYS A 533 -1.27 -21.63 2.85
CA CYS A 533 -2.25 -20.55 2.97
C CYS A 533 -1.88 -19.55 4.07
N ILE A 534 -1.36 -20.01 5.22
CA ILE A 534 -0.86 -19.12 6.27
C ILE A 534 0.32 -18.28 5.75
N HIS A 535 1.25 -18.91 5.03
CA HIS A 535 2.39 -18.20 4.41
C HIS A 535 1.91 -17.12 3.43
N ILE A 536 0.98 -17.46 2.53
CA ILE A 536 0.38 -16.49 1.59
C ILE A 536 -0.32 -15.37 2.37
N ALA A 537 -1.06 -15.68 3.43
CA ALA A 537 -1.72 -14.69 4.27
C ALA A 537 -0.72 -13.71 4.91
N LEU A 538 0.42 -14.22 5.40
CA LEU A 538 1.51 -13.41 5.95
C LEU A 538 2.15 -12.49 4.89
N LEU A 539 2.27 -12.95 3.64
CA LEU A 539 2.71 -12.10 2.52
C LEU A 539 1.69 -11.01 2.17
N CYS A 540 0.39 -11.25 2.37
CA CYS A 540 -0.65 -10.25 2.12
C CYS A 540 -0.68 -9.13 3.17
N VAL A 541 -0.25 -9.40 4.40
CA VAL A 541 -0.32 -8.46 5.55
C VAL A 541 1.00 -7.72 5.84
N GLN A 542 1.92 -7.70 4.87
CA GLN A 542 3.21 -6.99 5.02
C GLN A 542 3.00 -5.50 5.29
N GLU A 543 3.86 -4.88 6.10
CA GLU A 543 3.77 -3.43 6.35
C GLU A 543 3.98 -2.63 5.06
N ASN A 544 5.06 -2.94 4.33
CA ASN A 544 5.39 -2.27 3.08
C ASN A 544 4.43 -2.69 1.95
N LEU A 545 3.79 -1.69 1.33
CA LEU A 545 2.89 -1.84 0.19
C LEU A 545 3.52 -2.60 -0.99
N VAL A 546 4.83 -2.46 -1.20
CA VAL A 546 5.56 -3.09 -2.32
C VAL A 546 5.67 -4.60 -2.12
N GLU A 547 5.86 -5.03 -0.88
CA GLU A 547 6.02 -6.46 -0.50
C GLU A 547 4.69 -7.23 -0.57
N ARG A 548 3.55 -6.53 -0.45
CA ARG A 548 2.23 -7.16 -0.59
C ARG A 548 2.02 -7.62 -2.05
N PRO A 549 1.67 -8.89 -2.32
CA PRO A 549 1.34 -9.32 -3.66
C PRO A 549 0.07 -8.63 -4.18
N ILE A 550 -0.13 -8.60 -5.50
CA ILE A 550 -1.45 -8.30 -6.09
C ILE A 550 -2.33 -9.55 -6.09
N MET A 551 -3.66 -9.38 -6.17
CA MET A 551 -4.58 -10.51 -6.13
C MET A 551 -4.38 -11.53 -7.26
N ALA A 552 -3.91 -11.11 -8.44
CA ALA A 552 -3.56 -12.05 -9.51
C ALA A 552 -2.45 -13.02 -9.07
N THR A 553 -1.41 -12.49 -8.42
CA THR A 553 -0.32 -13.28 -7.86
C THR A 553 -0.83 -14.20 -6.73
N VAL A 554 -1.69 -13.70 -5.85
CA VAL A 554 -2.29 -14.50 -4.76
C VAL A 554 -3.10 -15.68 -5.32
N VAL A 555 -3.93 -15.45 -6.34
CA VAL A 555 -4.71 -16.51 -7.00
C VAL A 555 -3.79 -17.57 -7.61
N LEU A 556 -2.67 -17.17 -8.21
CA LEU A 556 -1.66 -18.10 -8.73
C LEU A 556 -0.96 -18.89 -7.62
N MET A 557 -0.54 -18.22 -6.53
CA MET A 557 0.10 -18.85 -5.38
C MET A 557 -0.80 -19.90 -4.71
N LEU A 558 -2.11 -19.62 -4.64
CA LEU A 558 -3.12 -20.57 -4.17
C LEU A 558 -3.26 -21.74 -5.15
N SER A 559 -3.29 -21.49 -6.46
CA SER A 559 -3.60 -22.52 -7.46
C SER A 559 -2.41 -23.42 -7.86
N SER A 560 -1.18 -23.05 -7.52
CA SER A 560 0.03 -23.79 -7.94
C SER A 560 0.99 -24.02 -6.78
N TYR A 561 1.31 -25.29 -6.50
CA TYR A 561 2.30 -25.70 -5.50
C TYR A 561 3.76 -25.48 -5.94
N TYR A 562 4.00 -25.22 -7.23
CA TYR A 562 5.34 -25.07 -7.80
C TYR A 562 5.89 -23.64 -7.68
N ILE A 563 5.07 -22.68 -7.24
CA ILE A 563 5.51 -21.31 -7.03
C ILE A 563 6.24 -21.22 -5.69
N THR A 564 7.51 -20.84 -5.73
CA THR A 564 8.31 -20.48 -4.55
C THR A 564 7.76 -19.20 -3.93
N LEU A 565 7.44 -19.26 -2.63
CA LEU A 565 6.95 -18.11 -1.88
C LEU A 565 8.14 -17.40 -1.20
N ALA A 566 8.16 -16.07 -1.27
CA ALA A 566 9.16 -15.25 -0.58
C ALA A 566 9.02 -15.41 0.95
N VAL A 567 10.09 -15.15 1.70
CA VAL A 567 10.01 -15.16 3.17
C VAL A 567 9.27 -13.90 3.63
N PRO A 568 8.17 -14.01 4.40
CA PRO A 568 7.44 -12.84 4.88
C PRO A 568 8.27 -12.08 5.92
N LEU A 569 8.20 -10.75 5.89
CA LEU A 569 8.75 -9.86 6.91
C LEU A 569 7.71 -9.56 7.99
N GLU A 570 8.13 -8.86 9.03
CA GLU A 570 7.26 -8.46 10.15
C GLU A 570 6.08 -7.61 9.66
N PRO A 571 4.82 -8.04 9.91
CA PRO A 571 3.64 -7.24 9.64
C PRO A 571 3.61 -5.99 10.53
N ALA A 572 2.98 -4.92 10.06
CA ALA A 572 2.75 -3.75 10.90
C ALA A 572 1.90 -4.14 12.12
N SER A 573 2.40 -3.90 13.33
CA SER A 573 1.58 -4.07 14.53
C SER A 573 0.50 -2.98 14.55
N ILE A 574 -0.77 -3.38 14.48
CA ILE A 574 -1.92 -2.46 14.58
C ILE A 574 -2.01 -1.88 16.01
N VAL A 575 -1.35 -2.52 17.00
CA VAL A 575 -1.39 -2.13 18.42
C VAL A 575 0.01 -2.21 19.05
N GLY A 576 0.68 -1.08 19.17
CA GLY A 576 1.79 -0.95 20.11
C GLY A 576 1.33 -1.21 21.55
N GLY A 577 1.97 -2.17 22.23
CA GLY A 577 2.11 -2.20 23.69
C GLY A 577 0.92 -2.66 24.53
N ARG A 578 0.99 -3.91 25.02
CA ARG A 578 0.39 -4.45 26.27
C ARG A 578 -0.85 -3.74 26.85
N SER A 579 -2.00 -4.40 26.65
CA SER A 579 -3.09 -4.55 27.63
C SER A 579 -3.38 -3.34 28.54
N ARG A 580 -4.08 -2.34 27.99
CA ARG A 580 -5.16 -1.66 28.70
C ARG A 580 -6.29 -1.41 27.72
N SER A 581 -7.49 -1.81 28.13
CA SER A 581 -8.76 -1.42 27.53
C SER A 581 -8.72 0.03 27.04
N LEU A 582 -8.74 0.23 25.73
CA LEU A 582 -9.10 1.51 25.14
C LEU A 582 -10.51 1.85 25.66
N PRO A 583 -10.72 2.97 26.36
CA PRO A 583 -12.06 3.47 26.56
C PRO A 583 -12.60 3.77 25.16
N VAL A 584 -13.67 3.10 24.77
CA VAL A 584 -14.50 3.51 23.63
C VAL A 584 -15.16 4.83 24.03
N ARG A 585 -14.41 5.93 23.92
CA ARG A 585 -14.84 7.32 24.00
C ARG A 585 -13.68 8.17 23.47
N ASP A 586 -13.99 9.05 22.53
CA ASP A 586 -13.12 10.07 21.95
C ASP A 586 -12.34 9.71 20.66
N MET A 587 -12.94 8.89 19.79
CA MET A 587 -12.87 9.17 18.35
C MET A 587 -14.16 9.89 17.98
N GLN A 588 -14.07 11.20 17.75
CA GLN A 588 -15.18 11.99 17.22
C GLN A 588 -15.55 11.48 15.83
N PHE A 589 -16.52 10.57 15.78
CA PHE A 589 -17.34 10.37 14.61
C PHE A 589 -18.25 11.59 14.50
N GLU A 590 -17.83 12.61 13.75
CA GLU A 590 -18.78 13.63 13.33
C GLU A 590 -19.80 12.98 12.40
N GLY A 591 -20.99 12.79 12.96
CA GLY A 591 -22.21 12.52 12.22
C GLY A 591 -22.46 13.64 11.22
N GLU A 592 -23.06 13.25 10.11
CA GLU A 592 -23.40 14.12 8.99
C GLU A 592 -24.03 15.44 9.43
N SER A 593 -23.62 16.50 8.74
CA SER A 593 -24.23 17.83 8.75
C SER A 593 -25.75 17.75 8.86
N ARG A 594 -26.29 18.34 9.93
CA ARG A 594 -27.73 18.61 10.08
C ARG A 594 -28.17 19.57 8.98
N ASN A 595 -28.68 19.04 7.88
CA ASN A 595 -29.58 19.81 7.04
C ASN A 595 -30.93 19.87 7.77
N HIS A 596 -31.21 21.00 8.40
CA HIS A 596 -32.55 21.37 8.85
C HIS A 596 -33.48 21.42 7.63
N ALA A 597 -34.25 20.36 7.40
CA ALA A 597 -35.42 20.40 6.54
C ALA A 597 -36.67 20.34 7.43
N SER A 598 -37.41 21.44 7.42
CA SER A 598 -38.68 21.65 8.10
C SER A 598 -39.72 20.60 7.68
N ILE A 599 -40.28 19.92 8.67
CA ILE A 599 -41.48 19.09 8.55
C ILE A 599 -42.65 20.03 8.20
N THR A 600 -43.25 19.83 7.03
CA THR A 600 -44.62 20.27 6.75
C THR A 600 -45.44 19.01 6.55
N ASP A 601 -46.30 18.70 7.52
CA ASP A 601 -47.34 17.67 7.39
C ASP A 601 -48.40 18.14 6.38
N PRO A 602 -48.82 17.30 5.43
CA PRO A 602 -50.07 17.52 4.71
C PRO A 602 -51.14 16.57 5.28
N TYR A 603 -52.05 17.08 6.09
CA TYR A 603 -53.39 16.50 6.19
C TYR A 603 -54.32 17.17 5.17
N PRO A 604 -55.32 16.45 4.63
CA PRO A 604 -56.06 16.90 3.48
C PRO A 604 -57.27 17.78 3.86
N ARG A 605 -57.46 18.82 3.03
CA ARG A 605 -58.52 19.83 2.94
C ARG A 605 -58.29 21.13 3.68
#